data_AF-A0A1X0QDU3-F1
#
_entry.id   AF-A0A1X0QDU3-F1
#
_cell.length_a   1.000
_cell.length_b   1.000
_cell.length_c   1.000
_cell.angle_alpha   90.00
_cell.angle_beta   90.00
_cell.angle_gamma   90.00
#
_symmetry.space_group_name_H-M   'P 1'
#
loop_
_entity.id
_entity.type
_entity.pdbx_description
1 polymer ?
#
loop_
_entity_poly.entity_id
_entity_poly.type
_entity_poly.pdbx_seq_one_letter_code
_entity_poly.pdbx_strand_id
1 'polypeptide(L)' 'MSDKTIWTKTIRSMRNTLKEMKDEGELSCEEYHDYRMKAKGNFFRRNVAFMKTHIEQEKAKKLRLEELKSQAAALKVEK' A
#
# COMPACT_ATOMS: atom_id res chain seq x y z
N MET A 1 27.16 11.67 4.87
CA MET A 1 26.46 10.38 4.69
C MET A 1 26.47 10.03 3.20
N SER A 2 26.94 8.84 2.81
CA SER A 2 26.90 8.41 1.39
C SER A 2 25.48 8.08 0.95
N ASP A 3 25.15 8.32 -0.32
CA ASP A 3 23.86 7.96 -0.94
C ASP A 3 23.52 6.47 -0.77
N LYS A 4 24.53 5.60 -0.83
CA LYS A 4 24.38 4.16 -0.59
C LYS A 4 23.88 3.88 0.83
N THR A 5 24.42 4.59 1.82
CA THR A 5 24.04 4.43 3.23
C THR A 5 22.63 4.97 3.47
N ILE A 6 22.27 6.09 2.83
CA ILE A 6 20.92 6.66 2.89
C ILE A 6 19.92 5.67 2.32
N TRP A 7 20.14 5.20 1.09
CA TRP A 7 19.27 4.21 0.44
C TRP A 7 19.10 2.94 1.27
N THR A 8 20.21 2.41 1.80
CA THR A 8 20.20 1.18 2.62
C THR A 8 19.35 1.36 3.89
N LYS A 9 19.47 2.50 4.57
CA LYS A 9 18.66 2.80 5.76
C LYS A 9 17.19 2.96 5.40
N THR A 10 16.90 3.70 4.33
CA THR A 10 15.53 3.96 3.90
C THR A 10 14.79 2.70 3.46
N ILE A 11 15.40 1.87 2.61
CA ILE A 11 14.73 0.67 2.11
C ILE A 11 14.49 -0.36 3.22
N ARG A 12 15.37 -0.43 4.22
CA ARG A 12 15.19 -1.28 5.40
C ARG A 12 14.03 -0.77 6.26
N SER A 13 13.96 0.53 6.51
CA SER A 13 12.84 1.12 7.24
C SER A 13 11.50 0.87 6.53
N MET A 14 11.41 1.11 5.21
CA MET A 14 10.21 0.81 4.43
C MET A 14 9.80 -0.66 4.52
N ARG A 15 10.76 -1.58 4.41
CA ARG A 15 10.48 -3.03 4.49
C ARG A 15 10.03 -3.48 5.87
N ASN A 16 10.59 -2.90 6.93
CA ASN A 16 10.16 -3.19 8.29
C ASN A 16 8.72 -2.73 8.51
N THR A 17 8.39 -1.51 8.10
CA THR A 17 7.01 -1.00 8.18
C THR A 17 6.03 -1.85 7.38
N LEU A 18 6.38 -2.26 6.16
CA LEU A 18 5.51 -3.18 5.38
C LEU A 18 5.34 -4.54 6.05
N LYS A 19 6.36 -5.02 6.75
CA LYS A 19 6.29 -6.28 7.50
C LYS A 19 5.37 -6.13 8.73
N GLU A 20 5.54 -5.06 9.50
CA GLU A 20 4.68 -4.71 10.64
C GLU A 20 3.21 -4.66 10.20
N MET A 21 2.89 -3.92 9.12
CA MET A 21 1.54 -3.87 8.56
C MET A 21 1.02 -5.25 8.10
N LYS A 22 1.88 -6.12 7.59
CA LYS A 22 1.48 -7.49 7.24
C LYS A 22 1.18 -8.33 8.48
N ASP A 23 2.01 -8.21 9.50
CA ASP A 23 1.90 -8.97 10.75
C ASP A 23 0.67 -8.50 11.56
N GLU A 24 0.28 -7.22 11.44
CA GLU A 24 -0.97 -6.64 11.97
C GLU A 24 -2.22 -7.07 11.17
N GLY A 25 -2.05 -7.71 10.00
CA GLY A 25 -3.15 -8.12 9.12
C GLY A 25 -3.72 -6.98 8.27
N GLU A 26 -3.09 -5.81 8.26
CA GLU A 26 -3.49 -4.67 7.45
C GLU A 26 -3.24 -4.87 5.94
N LEU A 27 -2.32 -5.76 5.58
CA LEU A 27 -1.95 -6.09 4.20
C LEU A 27 -2.05 -7.59 3.97
N SER A 28 -2.59 -7.99 2.82
CA SER A 28 -2.49 -9.38 2.38
C SER A 28 -1.05 -9.74 1.96
N CYS A 29 -0.75 -11.04 1.87
CA CYS A 29 0.55 -11.50 1.39
C CYS A 29 0.89 -11.00 -0.02
N GLU A 30 -0.12 -10.90 -0.88
CA GLU A 30 0.00 -10.41 -2.26
C GLU A 30 0.28 -8.89 -2.28
N GLU A 31 -0.53 -8.13 -1.54
CA GLU A 31 -0.37 -6.67 -1.42
C GLU A 31 1.01 -6.33 -0.82
N TYR A 32 1.46 -7.08 0.19
CA TYR A 32 2.79 -6.95 0.76
C TYR A 32 3.90 -7.14 -0.28
N HIS A 33 3.81 -8.18 -1.11
CA HIS A 33 4.79 -8.45 -2.15
C HIS A 33 4.89 -7.29 -3.15
N ASP A 34 3.74 -6.80 -3.61
CA ASP A 34 3.66 -5.71 -4.58
C ASP A 34 4.23 -4.41 -4.02
N TYR A 35 3.84 -4.02 -2.81
CA TYR A 35 4.38 -2.82 -2.18
C TYR A 35 5.89 -2.94 -1.91
N ARG A 36 6.37 -4.14 -1.59
CA ARG A 36 7.81 -4.39 -1.41
C ARG A 36 8.59 -4.24 -2.72
N MET A 37 8.03 -4.66 -3.85
CA MET A 37 8.64 -4.45 -5.18
C MET A 37 8.60 -2.97 -5.58
N LYS A 38 7.48 -2.27 -5.38
CA LYS A 38 7.37 -0.82 -5.61
C LYS A 38 8.37 -0.02 -4.77
N ALA A 39 8.57 -0.40 -3.51
CA ALA A 39 9.59 0.22 -2.65
C ALA A 39 11.01 0.00 -3.17
N LYS A 40 11.34 -1.22 -3.64
CA LYS A 40 12.65 -1.51 -4.27
C LYS A 40 12.85 -0.68 -5.53
N GLY A 41 11.79 -0.41 -6.30
CA GLY A 41 11.81 0.45 -7.48
C GLY A 41 11.82 1.96 -7.19
N ASN A 42 11.98 2.38 -5.92
CA ASN A 42 12.03 3.78 -5.51
C ASN A 42 10.73 4.58 -5.79
N PHE A 43 9.59 3.91 -5.94
CA PHE A 43 8.30 4.57 -6.18
C PHE A 43 7.94 5.58 -5.06
N PHE A 44 8.25 5.23 -3.81
CA PHE A 44 7.96 6.06 -2.63
C PHE A 44 9.00 7.15 -2.34
N ARG A 45 9.94 7.42 -3.26
CA ARG A 45 10.93 8.50 -3.19
C ARG A 45 11.59 8.66 -1.82
N ARG A 46 12.18 7.58 -1.31
CA ARG A 46 12.86 7.53 -0.01
C ARG A 46 12.04 8.03 1.21
N ASN A 47 10.71 8.11 1.11
CA ASN A 47 9.83 8.61 2.17
C ASN A 47 8.85 7.52 2.63
N VAL A 48 8.97 7.10 3.89
CA VAL A 48 8.11 6.08 4.52
C VAL A 48 6.69 6.61 4.77
N ALA A 49 6.55 7.90 5.11
CA ALA A 49 5.24 8.51 5.33
C ALA A 49 4.42 8.52 4.03
N PHE A 50 5.06 8.88 2.91
CA PHE A 50 4.42 8.84 1.59
C PHE A 50 3.96 7.41 1.22
N MET A 51 4.74 6.39 1.58
CA MET A 51 4.34 4.99 1.39
C MET A 51 3.06 4.66 2.18
N LYS A 52 2.99 5.03 3.46
CA LYS A 52 1.80 4.79 4.29
C LYS A 52 0.56 5.49 3.73
N THR A 53 0.68 6.78 3.43
CA THR A 53 -0.41 7.57 2.83
C THR A 53 -0.88 6.97 1.51
N HIS A 54 0.03 6.49 0.67
CA HIS A 54 -0.35 5.83 -0.58
C HIS A 54 -1.15 4.54 -0.34
N ILE A 55 -0.72 3.70 0.62
CA ILE A 55 -1.43 2.46 0.96
C ILE A 55 -2.84 2.77 1.49
N GLU A 56 -2.98 3.77 2.38
CA GLU A 56 -4.27 4.21 2.90
C GLU A 56 -5.19 4.73 1.79
N GLN A 57 -4.66 5.50 0.84
CA GLN A 57 -5.41 5.97 -0.32
C GLN A 57 -5.89 4.82 -1.20
N GLU A 58 -5.05 3.83 -1.48
CA GLU A 58 -5.45 2.65 -2.26
C GLU A 58 -6.51 1.81 -1.53
N LYS A 59 -6.39 1.64 -0.20
CA LYS A 59 -7.43 1.00 0.62
C LYS A 59 -8.76 1.75 0.52
N ALA A 60 -8.75 3.07 0.65
CA ALA A 60 -9.95 3.90 0.54
C ALA A 60 -10.59 3.83 -0.86
N LYS A 61 -9.78 3.76 -1.93
CA LYS A 61 -10.27 3.55 -3.30
C LYS A 61 -10.94 2.20 -3.46
N LYS A 62 -10.34 1.13 -2.91
CA LYS A 62 -10.90 -0.24 -2.95
C LYS A 62 -12.26 -0.28 -2.25
N LEU A 63 -12.37 0.33 -1.07
CA LEU A 63 -13.65 0.42 -0.35
C LEU A 63 -14.72 1.13 -1.17
N ARG A 64 -14.41 2.32 -1.72
CA ARG A 64 -15.32 3.07 -2.59
C ARG A 64 -15.77 2.27 -3.81
N LEU A 65 -14.86 1.50 -4.41
CA LEU A 65 -15.19 0.66 -5.55
C LEU A 65 -16.21 -0.43 -5.17
N GLU A 66 -16.07 -1.04 -4.00
CA GLU A 66 -17.04 -2.05 -3.51
C GLU A 66 -18.41 -1.43 -3.20
N GLU A 67 -18.46 -0.24 -2.61
CA GLU A 67 -19.71 0.50 -2.40
C GLU A 67 -20.43 0.82 -3.72
N LEU A 68 -19.70 1.27 -4.73
CA LEU A 68 -20.28 1.55 -6.04
C LEU A 68 -20.81 0.28 -6.73
N LYS A 69 -20.10 -0.85 -6.57
CA LYS A 69 -20.57 -2.15 -7.08
C LYS A 69 -21.85 -2.60 -6.39
N SER A 70 -21.95 -2.46 -5.07
CA SER A 70 -23.15 -2.86 -4.32
C SER A 70 -24.35 -2.00 -4.69
N GLN A 71 -24.16 -0.68 -4.81
CA GLN A 71 -25.19 0.26 -5.28
C GLN A 71 -25.67 -0.10 -6.69
N ALA A 72 -24.74 -0.39 -7.61
CA ALA A 72 -25.09 -0.78 -8.98
C ALA A 72 -25.83 -2.12 -9.05
N ALA A 73 -25.50 -3.08 -8.18
CA ALA A 73 -26.20 -4.35 -8.10
C ALA A 73 -27.64 -4.17 -7.59
N ALA A 74 -27.84 -3.34 -6.56
CA ALA A 74 -29.18 -3.02 -6.05
C ALA A 74 -30.05 -2.38 -7.14
N LEU A 75 -29.52 -1.39 -7.88
CA LEU A 75 -30.24 -0.75 -8.98
C LEU A 75 -30.58 -1.71 -10.13
N LYS A 76 -29.80 -2.78 -10.33
CA LYS A 76 -30.10 -3.81 -11.34
C LYS A 76 -31.23 -4.75 -10.94
N VAL A 77 -31.44 -4.98 -9.64
CA VAL A 77 -32.52 -5.86 -9.14
C VAL A 77 -33.88 -5.16 -9.19
N GLU A 78 -33.89 -3.82 -9.10
CA GLU A 78 -35.10 -3.00 -9.16
C GLU A 78 -35.64 -2.73 -10.58
N LYS A 79 -34.85 -3.04 -11.63
CA LYS A 79 -35.24 -2.89 -13.04
C LYS A 79 -35.73 -4.19 -13.64
#